data_AF-A0AAD9GC96-F1
#
_entry.id   AF-A0AAD9GC96-F1
#
_cell.length_a   1.000
_cell.length_b   1.000
_cell.length_c   1.000
_cell.angle_alpha   90.00
_cell.angle_beta   90.00
_cell.angle_gamma   90.00
#
_symmetry.space_group_name_H-M   'P 1'
#
loop_
_entity.id
_entity.type
_entity.pdbx_description
1 polymer ?
#
loop_
_entity_poly.entity_id
_entity_poly.type
_entity_poly.pdbx_seq_one_letter_code
_entity_poly.pdbx_strand_id
1 'polypeptide(L)'
;MALFDFNVILGVDNFLSSLACVTELCAVVRLRFTMPTLVRPYKVNISDRGLMMAMAIPFSIGSFVMLNELTKSTLSLVLNVIALASGLLFQQFLHEPPASVYTPLAAAIQLELATPAPGGTFGIVTPASPSVLDQELQLKGE
;
A
#
# COMPACT_ATOMS: atom_id res chain seq x y z
N MET A 1 21.92 27.89 -17.74
CA MET A 1 21.32 27.46 -16.46
C MET A 1 21.01 25.98 -16.60
N ALA A 2 21.43 25.14 -15.66
CA ALA A 2 21.25 23.69 -15.76
C ALA A 2 19.74 23.35 -15.75
N LEU A 3 19.29 22.52 -16.70
CA LEU A 3 17.89 22.11 -16.81
C LEU A 3 17.43 21.26 -15.61
N PHE A 4 18.38 20.64 -14.89
CA PHE A 4 18.15 19.92 -13.64
C PHE A 4 19.00 20.56 -12.55
N ASP A 5 18.38 21.41 -11.75
CA ASP A 5 18.96 21.94 -10.51
C ASP A 5 18.49 21.11 -9.31
N PHE A 6 19.29 21.07 -8.25
CA PHE A 6 18.98 20.33 -7.04
C PHE A 6 17.62 20.73 -6.44
N ASN A 7 17.26 22.02 -6.52
CA ASN A 7 15.96 22.52 -6.07
C ASN A 7 14.77 21.92 -6.85
N VAL A 8 14.96 21.64 -8.14
CA VAL A 8 13.92 21.03 -8.99
C VAL A 8 13.72 19.57 -8.58
N ILE A 9 14.81 18.84 -8.35
CA ILE A 9 14.78 17.44 -7.93
C ILE A 9 14.06 17.32 -6.58
N LEU A 10 14.43 18.17 -5.60
CA LEU A 10 13.77 18.22 -4.30
C LEU A 10 12.28 18.56 -4.41
N GLY A 11 11.91 19.50 -5.28
CA GLY A 11 10.51 19.88 -5.49
C GLY A 11 9.67 18.73 -6.06
N VAL A 12 10.21 18.00 -7.04
CA VAL A 12 9.54 16.83 -7.63
C VAL A 12 9.41 15.69 -6.61
N ASP A 13 10.46 15.36 -5.87
CA ASP A 13 10.44 14.29 -4.88
C ASP A 13 9.46 14.58 -3.73
N ASN A 14 9.47 15.81 -3.20
CA ASN A 14 8.53 16.24 -2.18
C ASN A 14 7.08 16.21 -2.67
N PHE A 15 6.83 16.59 -3.92
CA PHE A 15 5.51 16.49 -4.52
C PHE A 15 5.04 15.03 -4.62
N LEU A 16 5.84 14.14 -5.21
CA LEU A 16 5.45 12.74 -5.40
C LEU A 16 5.27 12.01 -4.07
N SER A 17 6.16 12.28 -3.10
CA SER A 17 6.08 11.70 -1.75
C SER A 17 4.85 12.20 -0.99
N SER A 18 4.52 13.50 -1.07
CA SER A 18 3.32 14.05 -0.43
C SER A 18 2.03 13.55 -1.11
N LEU A 19 2.01 13.42 -2.44
CA LEU A 19 0.92 12.81 -3.18
C LEU A 19 0.66 11.35 -2.76
N ALA A 20 1.72 10.55 -2.64
CA ALA A 20 1.61 9.17 -2.16
C ALA A 20 0.99 9.12 -0.75
N CYS A 21 1.51 9.93 0.19
CA CYS A 21 0.99 10.00 1.55
C CYS A 21 -0.50 10.40 1.59
N VAL A 22 -0.89 11.43 0.83
CA VAL A 22 -2.30 11.89 0.75
C VAL A 22 -3.22 10.80 0.20
N THR A 23 -2.79 10.08 -0.84
CA THR A 23 -3.59 9.00 -1.43
C THR A 23 -3.69 7.78 -0.52
N GLU A 24 -2.63 7.43 0.21
CA GLU A 24 -2.64 6.36 1.22
C GLU A 24 -3.59 6.68 2.37
N LEU A 25 -3.53 7.90 2.91
CA LEU A 25 -4.44 8.34 3.96
C LEU A 25 -5.90 8.29 3.49
N CYS A 26 -6.16 8.73 2.26
CA CYS A 26 -7.48 8.63 1.65
C CYS A 26 -7.93 7.16 1.51
N ALA A 27 -7.04 6.27 1.07
CA ALA A 27 -7.34 4.85 0.92
C ALA A 27 -7.65 4.18 2.27
N VAL A 28 -6.88 4.49 3.32
CA VAL A 28 -7.11 3.96 4.69
C VAL A 28 -8.48 4.38 5.22
N VAL A 29 -8.82 5.67 5.08
CA VAL A 29 -10.12 6.21 5.51
C VAL A 29 -11.25 5.58 4.69
N ARG A 30 -11.10 5.52 3.36
CA ARG A 30 -12.09 4.93 2.46
C ARG A 30 -12.31 3.45 2.75
N LEU A 31 -11.26 2.65 2.92
CA LEU A 31 -11.36 1.22 3.27
C LEU A 31 -12.09 1.00 4.59
N ARG A 32 -11.95 1.91 5.56
CA ARG A 32 -12.66 1.82 6.83
C ARG A 32 -14.17 1.97 6.68
N PHE A 33 -14.64 2.83 5.78
CA PHE A 33 -16.06 3.02 5.52
C PHE A 33 -16.64 2.04 4.49
N THR A 34 -15.87 1.66 3.46
CA THR A 34 -16.35 0.76 2.40
C THR A 34 -16.28 -0.72 2.80
N MET A 35 -15.27 -1.13 3.57
CA MET A 35 -15.08 -2.53 3.98
C MET A 35 -14.81 -2.64 5.50
N PRO A 36 -15.82 -2.37 6.34
CA PRO A 36 -15.67 -2.42 7.80
C PRO A 36 -15.58 -3.85 8.36
N THR A 37 -16.11 -4.84 7.64
CA THR A 37 -16.12 -6.26 8.03
C THR A 37 -14.81 -6.98 7.75
N LEU A 38 -13.85 -6.31 7.11
CA LEU A 38 -12.55 -6.87 6.79
C LEU A 38 -11.75 -7.15 8.08
N VAL A 39 -11.27 -8.39 8.24
CA VAL A 39 -10.38 -8.78 9.34
C VAL A 39 -9.03 -8.07 9.15
N ARG A 40 -8.67 -7.18 10.07
CA ARG A 40 -7.41 -6.41 10.04
C ARG A 40 -6.48 -6.95 11.14
N PRO A 41 -5.28 -7.48 10.80
CA PRO A 41 -4.32 -7.96 11.80
C PRO A 41 -3.93 -6.88 12.83
N TYR A 42 -3.90 -5.63 12.39
CA TYR A 42 -3.69 -4.46 13.25
C TYR A 42 -4.85 -3.47 13.10
N LYS A 43 -5.46 -3.10 14.23
CA LYS A 43 -6.57 -2.14 14.29
C LYS A 43 -6.21 -0.98 15.21
N VAL A 44 -6.23 0.23 14.66
CA VAL A 44 -6.08 1.45 15.45
C VAL A 44 -7.36 1.64 16.29
N ASN A 45 -7.22 1.65 17.62
CA ASN A 45 -8.34 1.69 18.55
C ASN A 45 -8.92 3.11 18.72
N ILE A 46 -9.47 3.66 17.64
CA ILE A 46 -10.08 5.00 17.61
C ILE A 46 -11.46 4.89 16.95
N SER A 47 -12.46 5.61 17.45
CA SER A 47 -13.79 5.72 16.82
C SER A 47 -13.70 6.22 15.37
N ASP A 48 -14.65 5.88 14.49
CA ASP A 48 -14.60 6.24 13.07
C ASP A 48 -14.51 7.76 12.85
N ARG A 49 -15.25 8.54 13.65
CA ARG A 49 -15.18 10.01 13.63
C ARG A 49 -13.85 10.54 14.16
N GLY A 50 -13.32 9.91 15.20
CA GLY A 50 -12.02 10.28 15.77
C GLY A 50 -10.88 10.02 14.80
N LEU A 51 -10.95 8.93 14.02
CA LEU A 51 -9.95 8.65 13.00
C LEU A 51 -10.00 9.68 11.86
N MET A 52 -11.19 10.06 11.38
CA MET A 52 -11.30 11.11 10.36
C MET A 52 -10.68 12.43 10.83
N MET A 53 -10.97 12.84 12.06
CA MET A 53 -10.39 14.06 12.63
C MET A 53 -8.86 13.95 12.81
N ALA A 54 -8.37 12.82 13.29
CA ALA A 54 -6.93 12.59 13.46
C ALA A 54 -6.18 12.58 12.12
N MET A 55 -6.80 12.05 11.05
CA MET A 55 -6.23 12.00 9.71
C MET A 55 -6.34 13.34 8.97
N ALA A 56 -7.24 14.24 9.37
CA ALA A 56 -7.39 15.56 8.74
C ALA A 56 -6.10 16.40 8.85
N ILE A 57 -5.38 16.30 9.96
CA ILE A 57 -4.12 17.04 10.17
C ILE A 57 -3.05 16.59 9.16
N PRO A 58 -2.60 15.33 9.13
CA PRO A 58 -1.60 14.89 8.16
C PRO A 58 -2.10 15.02 6.71
N PHE A 59 -3.39 14.85 6.44
CA PHE A 59 -3.97 15.08 5.12
C PHE A 59 -3.84 16.55 4.66
N SER A 60 -4.16 17.50 5.55
CA SER A 60 -4.07 18.93 5.24
C SER A 60 -2.62 19.38 5.05
N ILE A 61 -1.69 18.91 5.90
CA ILE A 61 -0.25 19.19 5.76
C ILE A 61 0.28 18.60 4.45
N GLY A 62 -0.03 17.34 4.15
CA GLY A 62 0.38 16.69 2.90
C GLY A 62 -0.16 17.41 1.67
N SER A 63 -1.45 17.78 1.69
CA SER A 63 -2.07 18.54 0.60
C SER A 63 -1.45 19.92 0.44
N PHE A 64 -1.12 20.60 1.55
CA PHE A 64 -0.46 21.90 1.52
C PHE A 64 0.94 21.81 0.89
N VAL A 65 1.76 20.85 1.33
CA VAL A 65 3.09 20.64 0.76
C VAL A 65 3.00 20.30 -0.73
N MET A 66 2.05 19.43 -1.10
CA MET A 66 1.80 19.07 -2.50
C MET A 66 1.48 20.28 -3.37
N LEU A 67 0.56 21.16 -2.92
CA LEU A 67 0.19 22.38 -3.64
C LEU A 67 1.33 23.43 -3.66
N ASN A 68 2.07 23.54 -2.56
CA ASN A 68 3.19 24.47 -2.44
C ASN A 68 4.34 24.10 -3.38
N GLU A 69 4.71 22.82 -3.44
CA GLU A 69 5.79 22.37 -4.34
C GLU A 69 5.37 22.40 -5.81
N LEU A 70 4.08 22.22 -6.13
CA LEU A 70 3.56 22.42 -7.49
C LEU A 70 3.70 23.87 -7.98
N THR A 71 3.53 24.85 -7.11
CA THR A 71 3.49 26.27 -7.50
C THR A 71 4.85 26.96 -7.44
N LYS A 72 5.87 26.31 -6.87
CA LYS A 72 7.20 26.87 -6.62
C LYS A 72 8.05 27.05 -7.88
N SER A 73 7.91 26.17 -8.87
CA SER A 73 8.70 26.22 -10.09
C SER A 73 7.96 25.64 -11.29
N THR A 74 7.96 26.38 -12.40
CA THR A 74 7.30 25.99 -13.66
C THR A 74 7.86 24.68 -14.24
N LEU A 75 9.17 24.44 -14.06
CA LEU A 75 9.83 23.23 -14.53
C LEU A 75 9.40 22.00 -13.69
N SER A 76 9.35 22.16 -12.36
CA SER A 76 8.85 21.11 -11.46
C SER A 76 7.37 20.80 -11.74
N LEU A 77 6.55 21.83 -11.99
CA LEU A 77 5.16 21.68 -12.39
C LEU A 77 5.03 20.83 -13.66
N VAL A 78 5.79 21.14 -14.72
CA VAL A 78 5.74 20.37 -15.97
C VAL A 78 6.15 18.92 -15.74
N LEU A 79 7.22 18.67 -14.98
CA LEU A 79 7.66 17.30 -14.67
C LEU A 79 6.62 16.52 -13.87
N ASN A 80 6.00 17.15 -12.87
CA ASN A 80 4.95 16.54 -12.06
C ASN A 80 3.69 16.23 -12.89
N VAL A 81 3.29 17.13 -13.80
CA VAL A 81 2.16 16.90 -14.72
C VAL A 81 2.46 15.74 -15.68
N ILE A 82 3.68 15.67 -16.23
CA ILE A 82 4.10 14.55 -17.09
C ILE A 82 4.09 13.24 -16.29
N ALA A 83 4.60 13.25 -15.06
CA ALA A 83 4.58 12.07 -14.19
C ALA A 83 3.16 11.59 -13.92
N LEU A 84 2.24 12.50 -13.55
CA LEU A 84 0.82 12.18 -13.36
C LEU A 84 0.17 11.65 -14.65
N ALA A 85 0.40 12.30 -15.78
CA ALA A 85 -0.16 11.88 -17.07
C ALA A 85 0.34 10.49 -17.47
N SER A 86 1.64 10.22 -17.29
CA SER A 86 2.22 8.90 -17.54
C SER A 86 1.62 7.84 -16.62
N GLY A 87 1.47 8.14 -15.32
CA GLY A 87 0.86 7.24 -14.35
C GLY A 87 -0.58 6.90 -14.72
N LEU A 88 -1.38 7.88 -15.14
CA LEU A 88 -2.76 7.66 -15.60
C LEU A 88 -2.80 6.84 -16.90
N LEU A 89 -1.91 7.11 -17.85
CA LEU A 89 -1.81 6.32 -19.09
C LEU A 89 -1.47 4.87 -18.77
N PHE A 90 -0.44 4.61 -17.96
CA PHE A 90 -0.08 3.25 -17.56
C PHE A 90 -1.20 2.57 -16.78
N GLN A 91 -1.89 3.28 -15.90
CA GLN A 91 -3.06 2.74 -15.19
C GLN A 91 -4.17 2.32 -16.16
N GLN A 92 -4.40 3.08 -17.23
CA GLN A 92 -5.38 2.71 -18.26
C GLN A 92 -4.95 1.47 -19.05
N PHE A 93 -3.66 1.33 -19.37
CA PHE A 93 -3.14 0.14 -20.05
C PHE A 93 -3.12 -1.11 -19.16
N LEU A 94 -2.93 -0.94 -17.85
CA LEU A 94 -2.87 -2.04 -16.87
C LEU A 94 -4.22 -2.34 -16.22
N HIS A 95 -5.30 -1.68 -16.64
CA HIS A 95 -6.64 -1.89 -16.09
C HIS A 95 -7.24 -3.22 -16.62
N GLU A 96 -6.70 -4.35 -16.17
CA GLU A 96 -7.41 -5.63 -16.20
C GLU A 96 -8.44 -5.69 -15.05
N PRO A 97 -9.59 -6.38 -15.24
CA PRO A 97 -10.67 -6.47 -14.24
C PRO A 97 -10.23 -7.10 -12.91
N PRO A 98 -10.96 -6.82 -11.81
CA PRO A 98 -10.46 -6.95 -10.45
C PRO A 98 -10.32 -8.41 -10.01
N ALA A 99 -9.08 -8.89 -9.92
CA ALA A 99 -8.76 -10.04 -9.09
C ALA A 99 -8.77 -9.63 -7.60
N SER A 100 -9.93 -9.27 -7.05
CA SER A 100 -10.13 -9.28 -5.59
C SER A 100 -10.36 -10.71 -5.12
N VAL A 101 -9.44 -11.62 -5.45
CA VAL A 101 -9.38 -12.92 -4.78
C VAL A 101 -8.63 -12.68 -3.49
N TYR A 102 -9.38 -12.40 -2.43
CA TYR A 102 -8.92 -12.58 -1.06
C TYR A 102 -8.28 -13.96 -0.99
N THR A 103 -6.96 -14.02 -1.06
CA THR A 103 -6.25 -15.29 -1.01
C THR A 103 -6.35 -15.77 0.44
N PRO A 104 -7.07 -16.87 0.72
CA PRO A 104 -7.17 -17.41 2.07
C PRO A 104 -5.79 -17.80 2.64
N LEU A 105 -4.78 -17.92 1.78
CA LEU A 105 -3.39 -18.12 2.14
C LEU A 105 -2.80 -16.97 2.96
N ALA A 106 -3.09 -15.70 2.63
CA ALA A 106 -2.59 -14.55 3.39
C ALA A 106 -3.27 -14.46 4.77
N ALA A 107 -4.54 -14.86 4.86
CA ALA A 107 -5.25 -14.99 6.12
C ALA A 107 -4.73 -16.17 6.96
N ALA A 108 -4.41 -17.30 6.33
CA ALA A 108 -3.83 -18.48 6.99
C ALA A 108 -2.42 -18.20 7.53
N ILE A 109 -1.57 -17.48 6.77
CA ILE A 109 -0.22 -17.08 7.20
C ILE A 109 -0.28 -16.15 8.43
N GLN A 110 -1.26 -15.24 8.47
CA GLN A 110 -1.46 -14.36 9.63
C GLN A 110 -2.05 -15.10 10.84
N LEU A 111 -2.88 -16.13 10.61
CA LEU A 111 -3.44 -16.96 11.68
C LEU A 111 -2.36 -17.82 12.36
N GLU A 112 -1.50 -18.47 11.56
CA GLU A 112 -0.37 -19.27 12.05
C GLU A 112 0.63 -18.42 12.85
N LEU A 113 0.92 -17.20 12.39
CA LEU A 113 1.87 -16.30 13.06
C LEU A 113 1.31 -15.65 14.35
N ALA A 114 -0.02 -15.61 14.51
CA ALA A 114 -0.70 -15.04 15.68
C ALA A 114 -0.97 -16.06 16.80
N THR A 115 -0.78 -17.36 16.57
CA THR A 115 -0.87 -18.38 17.62
C THR A 115 0.42 -18.41 18.43
N PRO A 116 0.41 -18.09 19.74
CA PRO A 116 1.58 -18.31 20.57
C PRO A 116 1.71 -19.82 20.77
N ALA A 117 2.65 -20.45 20.07
CA ALA A 117 3.04 -21.82 20.38
C ALA A 117 3.53 -21.86 21.84
N PRO A 118 3.04 -22.80 22.67
CA PRO A 118 3.54 -22.97 24.02
C PRO A 118 4.93 -23.61 23.93
N GLY A 119 5.95 -22.76 23.86
CA GLY A 119 7.34 -23.13 24.04
C GLY A 119 8.18 -23.12 22.75
N GLY A 120 9.30 -22.40 22.82
CA GLY A 120 10.53 -22.83 22.13
C GLY A 120 10.90 -22.12 20.83
N THR A 121 11.89 -21.24 20.95
CA THR A 121 12.94 -20.91 19.97
C THR A 121 12.58 -20.19 18.66
N PHE A 122 13.13 -18.97 18.57
CA PHE A 122 13.41 -18.19 17.36
C PHE A 122 13.99 -19.09 16.26
N GLY A 123 13.21 -19.36 15.21
CA GLY A 123 13.60 -20.21 14.09
C GLY A 123 13.41 -19.49 12.76
N ILE A 124 14.52 -19.28 12.05
CA ILE A 124 14.60 -18.76 10.68
C ILE A 124 13.67 -19.58 9.77
N VAL A 125 12.74 -18.93 9.08
CA VAL A 125 11.89 -19.57 8.06
C VAL A 125 12.77 -19.94 6.87
N THR A 126 13.11 -21.22 6.75
CA THR A 126 13.66 -21.79 5.52
C THR A 126 12.46 -22.18 4.63
N PRO A 127 12.42 -21.80 3.34
CA PRO A 127 11.31 -22.18 2.49
C PRO A 127 11.44 -23.66 2.13
N ALA A 128 10.52 -24.50 2.62
CA ALA A 128 10.38 -25.87 2.14
C ALA A 128 9.52 -25.85 0.86
N SER A 129 10.13 -26.33 -0.23
CA SER A 129 9.55 -26.61 -1.54
C SER A 129 8.35 -27.58 -1.50
N PRO A 130 7.51 -27.64 -2.56
CA PRO A 130 6.22 -28.28 -2.53
C PRO A 130 6.34 -29.80 -2.76
N SER A 131 6.10 -30.60 -1.73
CA SER A 131 5.83 -32.02 -1.87
C SER A 131 4.32 -32.28 -1.77
N VAL A 132 3.59 -31.87 -2.81
CA VAL A 132 2.17 -32.24 -3.02
C VAL A 132 2.05 -33.39 -4.04
N LEU A 133 3.16 -33.99 -4.49
CA LEU A 133 3.16 -35.03 -5.53
C LEU A 133 3.56 -36.44 -5.07
N ASP A 134 3.57 -36.73 -3.76
CA ASP A 134 3.83 -38.10 -3.25
C ASP A 134 2.64 -38.74 -2.52
N GLN A 135 1.54 -38.01 -2.31
CA GLN A 135 0.37 -38.56 -1.60
C GLN A 135 -0.71 -39.17 -2.52
N GLU A 136 -0.70 -38.87 -3.81
CA GLU A 136 -1.71 -39.34 -4.78
C GLU A 136 -1.34 -40.67 -5.49
N LEU A 137 -0.25 -41.34 -5.10
CA LEU A 137 0.17 -42.63 -5.70
C LEU A 137 0.09 -43.83 -4.76
N GLN A 138 -0.34 -43.65 -3.50
CA GLN A 138 -0.50 -44.75 -2.52
C GLN A 138 -1.96 -45.14 -2.24
N LEU A 139 -2.94 -44.54 -2.92
CA LEU A 139 -4.37 -44.84 -2.75
C LEU A 139 -4.99 -45.59 -3.94
N LYS A 140 -4.16 -46.07 -4.87
CA LYS A 140 -4.57 -46.90 -6.01
C LYS A 140 -3.75 -48.18 -6.10
N GLY A 141 -3.56 -48.81 -4.95
CA GLY A 141 -2.75 -50.02 -4.77
C GLY A 141 -3.27 -50.90 -3.64
N GLU A 142 -4.59 -51.07 -3.54
CA GLU A 142 -5.24 -52.24 -2.93
C GLU A 142 -6.47 -52.64 -3.76
#